data_AF-A0A1X7APT8-F1
#
_entry.id   AF-A0A1X7APT8-F1
#
_cell.length_a   1.000
_cell.length_b   1.000
_cell.length_c   1.000
_cell.angle_alpha   90.00
_cell.angle_beta   90.00
_cell.angle_gamma   90.00
#
_symmetry.space_group_name_H-M   'P 1'
#
loop_
_entity.id
_entity.type
_entity.pdbx_description
1 polymer ?
#
loop_
_entity_poly.entity_id
_entity_poly.type
_entity_poly.pdbx_seq_one_letter_code
_entity_poly.pdbx_strand_id
1 'polypeptide(L)'
;MKSKRFEVLKDRPVNQDGYVKEWPEVGLIAMNSPLDPKPGIKVENGRVVELDGKKREDFDLLDAFIADNAIRLENVDKAMSTPSLDIARKLVDIHVSRDEILEYSLSMTPAKIVEVVGHMSVLEMMMGVNKMRARKTPSNQCHVTNVKDNPVQIAADAAEAALRGFDEMETTVAVARYAPFNALSLLVGSQVGRPGILTQCAVEEAVELVLGMRGLTAYAETVSVYGTEPVFIDGDDTPWSKTFLASAYASRGLKMRYTSGTGSEVLMGYAEGKSMLYLEARCLMMTKGAGVQGIQNGSVSCVGVPGAVPGGVRAILAENLIAMMLDLECASSNDQTFTHSDLRRTARSLMQMIPGTDFICSGYSSTPNYDNMFAGSNWDAEDFDDWNIIQRDLRIDGGLNPVKEEEVVNTRNKAAKVIQGVFKALGLPEITDAEVEAATYAHGSKDMPERDVVADIKAAGEMMERGITGIDVVKAIKTAGFDDVAQALLNLMKLRVSGDHLHTSAILDKDFNVISAVNDRNDYMGPGTGYQISAERWSQLSDIDNAMDASSIN
;
A
#
# COMPACT_ATOMS: atom_id res chain seq x y z
N MET A 1 48.76 3.82 -11.06
CA MET A 1 47.80 3.11 -11.94
C MET A 1 46.61 2.67 -11.09
N LYS A 2 45.38 2.82 -11.59
CA LYS A 2 44.17 2.29 -10.93
C LYS A 2 43.82 0.91 -11.49
N SER A 3 43.14 0.08 -10.70
CA SER A 3 42.64 -1.21 -11.17
C SER A 3 41.43 -1.00 -12.08
N LYS A 4 41.51 -1.46 -13.33
CA LYS A 4 40.39 -1.40 -14.30
C LYS A 4 39.12 -2.09 -13.80
N ARG A 5 39.27 -3.14 -12.98
CA ARG A 5 38.12 -3.81 -12.35
C ARG A 5 37.36 -2.86 -11.42
N PHE A 6 38.08 -2.05 -10.64
CA PHE A 6 37.46 -1.10 -9.71
C PHE A 6 36.85 0.11 -10.42
N GLU A 7 37.37 0.49 -11.59
CA GLU A 7 36.74 1.52 -12.43
C GLU A 7 35.35 1.06 -12.89
N VAL A 8 35.25 -0.13 -13.49
CA VAL A 8 33.96 -0.71 -13.90
C VAL A 8 33.01 -0.89 -12.71
N LEU A 9 33.51 -1.39 -11.57
CA LEU A 9 32.68 -1.56 -10.38
C LEU A 9 32.17 -0.22 -9.86
N LYS A 10 33.02 0.81 -9.79
CA LYS A 10 32.65 2.15 -9.31
C LYS A 10 31.51 2.75 -10.14
N ASP A 11 31.49 2.49 -11.44
CA ASP A 11 30.50 3.05 -12.37
C ASP A 11 29.18 2.24 -12.41
N ARG A 12 29.05 1.16 -11.63
CA ARG A 12 27.79 0.42 -11.51
C ARG A 12 26.70 1.29 -10.83
N PRO A 13 25.44 1.25 -11.29
CA PRO A 13 24.36 2.09 -10.76
C PRO A 13 24.18 2.01 -9.24
N VAL A 14 24.32 0.81 -8.66
CA VAL A 14 24.19 0.58 -7.21
C VAL A 14 25.10 1.45 -6.34
N ASN A 15 26.22 1.97 -6.87
CA ASN A 15 27.12 2.86 -6.13
C ASN A 15 26.70 4.34 -6.13
N GLN A 16 25.59 4.67 -6.80
CA GLN A 16 24.92 5.97 -6.69
C GLN A 16 23.93 6.00 -5.51
N ASP A 17 23.60 4.83 -4.95
CA ASP A 17 22.72 4.72 -3.78
C ASP A 17 23.38 5.32 -2.53
N GLY A 18 22.57 5.89 -1.65
CA GLY A 18 23.02 6.37 -0.34
C GLY A 18 23.23 5.19 0.61
N TYR A 19 24.49 4.92 0.98
CA TYR A 19 24.82 4.00 2.06
C TYR A 19 25.48 4.76 3.21
N VAL A 20 25.09 4.42 4.43
CA VAL A 20 25.61 5.03 5.65
C VAL A 20 25.94 3.95 6.68
N LYS A 21 26.88 4.29 7.57
CA LYS A 21 27.09 3.47 8.77
C LYS A 21 25.93 3.71 9.73
N GLU A 22 25.64 2.71 10.55
CA GLU A 22 24.66 2.86 11.63
C GLU A 22 25.04 4.01 12.56
N TRP A 23 24.03 4.75 13.00
CA TRP A 23 24.15 5.82 13.98
C TRP A 23 22.96 5.72 14.97
N PRO A 24 23.05 4.82 15.97
CA PRO A 24 21.93 4.50 16.86
C PRO A 24 21.38 5.70 17.64
N GLU A 25 22.23 6.66 18.02
CA GLU A 25 21.84 7.83 18.81
C GLU A 25 20.82 8.73 18.10
N VAL A 26 20.79 8.70 16.76
CA VAL A 26 19.79 9.42 15.95
C VAL A 26 18.78 8.47 15.29
N GLY A 27 18.76 7.20 15.71
CA GLY A 27 17.87 6.16 15.21
C GLY A 27 18.19 5.63 13.81
N LEU A 28 19.33 6.01 13.22
CA LEU A 28 19.77 5.54 11.91
C LEU A 28 20.37 4.13 12.03
N ILE A 29 19.53 3.18 12.42
CA ILE A 29 19.79 1.74 12.58
C ILE A 29 18.47 1.01 12.33
N ALA A 30 18.50 -0.02 11.47
CA ALA A 30 17.28 -0.65 10.99
C ALA A 30 16.48 -1.34 12.11
N MET A 31 17.17 -2.12 12.96
CA MET A 31 16.55 -2.91 14.02
C MET A 31 17.60 -3.33 15.07
N ASN A 32 17.14 -3.81 16.23
CA ASN A 32 18.00 -4.30 17.32
C ASN A 32 19.02 -3.25 17.82
N SER A 33 18.57 -2.00 18.00
CA SER A 33 19.44 -0.96 18.53
C SER A 33 19.84 -1.29 19.98
N PRO A 34 21.08 -1.01 20.40
CA PRO A 34 21.45 -1.12 21.81
C PRO A 34 20.66 -0.18 22.72
N LEU A 35 19.98 0.82 22.15
CA LEU A 35 19.16 1.82 22.84
C LEU A 35 17.66 1.51 22.78
N ASP A 36 17.26 0.44 22.07
CA ASP A 36 15.88 -0.05 22.13
C ASP A 36 15.57 -0.58 23.54
N PRO A 37 14.33 -0.43 24.02
CA PRO A 37 13.97 -0.96 25.32
C PRO A 37 13.95 -2.49 25.30
N LYS A 38 14.16 -3.07 26.48
CA LYS A 38 13.96 -4.51 26.66
C LYS A 38 12.47 -4.81 26.79
N PRO A 39 11.98 -5.95 26.25
CA PRO A 39 10.59 -6.36 26.42
C PRO A 39 10.21 -6.46 27.89
N GLY A 40 9.12 -5.81 28.27
CA GLY A 40 8.63 -5.83 29.64
C GLY A 40 7.19 -5.32 29.75
N ILE A 41 6.41 -5.90 30.64
CA ILE A 41 5.06 -5.38 30.94
C ILE A 41 4.70 -5.69 32.38
N LYS A 42 4.00 -4.76 33.02
CA LYS A 42 3.40 -5.00 34.33
C LYS A 42 1.94 -4.58 34.28
N VAL A 43 1.05 -5.47 34.74
CA VAL A 43 -0.39 -5.22 34.81
C VAL A 43 -0.82 -5.23 36.28
N GLU A 44 -1.52 -4.18 36.71
CA GLU A 44 -2.12 -4.07 38.03
C GLU A 44 -3.60 -3.71 37.88
N ASN A 45 -4.48 -4.48 38.53
CA ASN A 45 -5.93 -4.26 38.49
C ASN A 45 -6.51 -4.13 37.06
N GLY A 46 -6.02 -4.96 36.13
CA GLY A 46 -6.47 -4.94 34.73
C GLY A 46 -5.95 -3.75 33.91
N ARG A 47 -4.94 -3.03 34.40
CA ARG A 47 -4.34 -1.87 33.72
C ARG A 47 -2.83 -2.05 33.59
N VAL A 48 -2.29 -1.77 32.41
CA VAL A 48 -0.84 -1.74 32.19
C VAL A 48 -0.24 -0.56 32.95
N VAL A 49 0.68 -0.82 33.87
CA VAL A 49 1.38 0.19 34.69
C VAL A 49 2.87 0.33 34.34
N GLU A 50 3.40 -0.58 33.53
CA GLU A 50 4.75 -0.53 32.94
C GLU A 50 4.70 -1.18 31.55
N LEU A 51 5.35 -0.54 30.56
CA LEU A 51 5.45 -1.02 29.18
C LEU A 51 6.90 -0.82 28.70
N ASP A 52 7.54 -1.90 28.28
CA ASP A 52 8.92 -1.96 27.79
C ASP A 52 9.92 -1.16 28.63
N GLY A 53 9.84 -1.35 29.96
CA GLY A 53 10.71 -0.72 30.95
C GLY A 53 10.37 0.74 31.27
N LYS A 54 9.33 1.30 30.65
CA LYS A 54 8.80 2.64 30.96
C LYS A 54 7.63 2.53 31.92
N LYS A 55 7.62 3.32 32.98
CA LYS A 55 6.48 3.36 33.91
C LYS A 55 5.36 4.19 33.31
N ARG A 56 4.13 3.89 33.73
CA ARG A 56 2.94 4.63 33.28
C ARG A 56 2.98 6.13 33.55
N GLU A 57 3.64 6.55 34.63
CA GLU A 57 3.83 7.98 34.95
C GLU A 57 4.71 8.72 33.94
N ASP A 58 5.52 7.98 33.18
CA ASP A 58 6.42 8.50 32.14
C ASP A 58 5.88 8.28 30.72
N PHE A 59 4.75 7.59 30.56
CA PHE A 59 4.17 7.30 29.24
C PHE A 59 3.97 8.58 28.43
N ASP A 60 4.42 8.53 27.17
CA ASP A 60 4.03 9.51 26.17
C ASP A 60 2.64 9.18 25.60
N LEU A 61 2.17 9.96 24.63
CA LEU A 61 0.86 9.72 24.01
C LEU A 61 0.73 8.32 23.37
N LEU A 62 1.80 7.81 22.75
CA LEU A 62 1.82 6.49 22.11
C LEU A 62 1.82 5.37 23.13
N ASP A 63 2.66 5.45 24.17
CA ASP A 63 2.72 4.44 25.22
C ASP A 63 1.38 4.31 25.92
N ALA A 64 0.75 5.44 26.28
CA ALA A 64 -0.56 5.45 26.92
C ALA A 64 -1.63 4.83 26.01
N PHE A 65 -1.61 5.18 24.72
CA PHE A 65 -2.57 4.63 23.76
C PHE A 65 -2.40 3.12 23.55
N ILE A 66 -1.17 2.66 23.31
CA ILE A 66 -0.85 1.24 23.10
C ILE A 66 -1.21 0.42 24.35
N ALA A 67 -0.80 0.89 25.52
CA ALA A 67 -1.05 0.23 26.80
C ALA A 67 -2.54 0.04 27.10
N ASP A 68 -3.38 0.97 26.67
CA ASP A 68 -4.81 0.97 26.97
C ASP A 68 -5.68 0.32 25.88
N ASN A 69 -5.19 0.25 24.63
CA ASN A 69 -6.04 -0.14 23.48
C ASN A 69 -5.50 -1.30 22.64
N ALA A 70 -4.18 -1.55 22.60
CA ALA A 70 -3.58 -2.45 21.61
C ALA A 70 -3.27 -3.86 22.14
N ILE A 71 -3.00 -4.00 23.44
CA ILE A 71 -2.52 -5.25 24.04
C ILE A 71 -3.67 -6.02 24.67
N ARG A 72 -3.86 -7.27 24.25
CA ARG A 72 -4.80 -8.20 24.89
C ARG A 72 -4.22 -8.68 26.22
N LEU A 73 -4.82 -8.27 27.33
CA LEU A 73 -4.32 -8.60 28.67
C LEU A 73 -4.55 -10.05 29.08
N GLU A 74 -5.50 -10.76 28.46
CA GLU A 74 -5.89 -12.13 28.83
C GLU A 74 -4.74 -13.14 28.69
N ASN A 75 -3.88 -12.97 27.68
CA ASN A 75 -2.76 -13.89 27.38
C ASN A 75 -1.38 -13.25 27.60
N VAL A 76 -1.33 -12.07 28.24
CA VAL A 76 -0.09 -11.28 28.38
C VAL A 76 1.02 -12.06 29.11
N ASP A 77 0.69 -12.75 30.20
CA ASP A 77 1.66 -13.54 30.98
C ASP A 77 2.26 -14.64 30.11
N LYS A 78 1.40 -15.40 29.39
CA LYS A 78 1.81 -16.47 28.46
C LYS A 78 2.70 -15.91 27.35
N ALA A 79 2.30 -14.82 26.71
CA ALA A 79 3.03 -14.24 25.59
C ALA A 79 4.39 -13.68 26.00
N MET A 80 4.44 -12.97 27.11
CA MET A 80 5.65 -12.28 27.57
C MET A 80 6.63 -13.23 28.25
N SER A 81 6.16 -14.28 28.94
CA SER A 81 7.02 -15.30 29.55
C SER A 81 7.58 -16.32 28.55
N THR A 82 6.93 -16.50 27.39
CA THR A 82 7.42 -17.42 26.36
C THR A 82 8.68 -16.83 25.71
N PRO A 83 9.79 -17.59 25.60
CA PRO A 83 11.00 -17.10 24.93
C PRO A 83 10.69 -16.63 23.50
N SER A 84 11.20 -15.47 23.10
CA SER A 84 10.89 -14.88 21.78
C SER A 84 11.30 -15.78 20.62
N LEU A 85 12.42 -16.50 20.78
CA LEU A 85 12.86 -17.52 19.83
C LEU A 85 11.86 -18.67 19.65
N ASP A 86 11.16 -19.08 20.72
CA ASP A 86 10.16 -20.15 20.61
C ASP A 86 8.92 -19.68 19.85
N ILE A 87 8.55 -18.40 19.97
CA ILE A 87 7.47 -17.80 19.18
C ILE A 87 7.92 -17.64 17.72
N ALA A 88 9.17 -17.26 17.48
CA ALA A 88 9.75 -17.20 16.14
C ALA A 88 9.72 -18.58 15.43
N ARG A 89 10.01 -19.66 16.17
CA ARG A 89 9.87 -21.03 15.66
C ARG A 89 8.43 -21.37 15.31
N LYS A 90 7.46 -20.96 16.13
CA LYS A 90 6.02 -21.15 15.84
C LYS A 90 5.59 -20.46 14.54
N LEU A 91 6.15 -19.29 14.21
CA LEU A 91 5.86 -18.58 12.96
C LEU A 91 6.21 -19.39 11.72
N VAL A 92 7.20 -20.27 11.77
CA VAL A 92 7.61 -21.12 10.62
C VAL A 92 7.16 -22.56 10.73
N ASP A 93 6.67 -22.99 11.89
CA ASP A 93 6.15 -24.33 12.11
C ASP A 93 4.80 -24.53 11.41
N ILE A 94 4.74 -25.45 10.45
CA ILE A 94 3.52 -25.76 9.69
C ILE A 94 2.43 -26.45 10.53
N HIS A 95 2.76 -26.94 11.73
CA HIS A 95 1.80 -27.52 12.65
C HIS A 95 1.18 -26.50 13.61
N VAL A 96 1.63 -25.24 13.56
CA VAL A 96 1.06 -24.15 14.34
C VAL A 96 0.29 -23.24 13.40
N SER A 97 -1.02 -23.14 13.64
CA SER A 97 -1.93 -22.33 12.85
C SER A 97 -1.70 -20.82 13.05
N ARG A 98 -2.21 -20.04 12.10
CA ARG A 98 -2.30 -18.58 12.22
C ARG A 98 -2.96 -18.15 13.54
N ASP A 99 -4.05 -18.80 13.92
CA ASP A 99 -4.82 -18.44 15.13
C ASP A 99 -4.04 -18.69 16.41
N GLU A 100 -3.32 -19.82 16.49
CA GLU A 100 -2.45 -20.12 17.63
C GLU A 100 -1.33 -19.08 17.77
N ILE A 101 -0.81 -18.53 16.67
CA ILE A 101 0.17 -17.44 16.72
C ILE A 101 -0.47 -16.15 17.25
N LEU A 102 -1.70 -15.85 16.83
CA LEU A 102 -2.45 -14.66 17.26
C LEU A 102 -2.75 -14.65 18.77
N GLU A 103 -2.85 -15.81 19.42
CA GLU A 103 -2.95 -15.88 20.88
C GLU A 103 -1.75 -15.25 21.60
N TYR A 104 -0.56 -15.31 20.97
CA TYR A 104 0.65 -14.71 21.50
C TYR A 104 0.81 -13.27 21.03
N SER A 105 0.83 -13.04 19.72
CA SER A 105 1.24 -11.76 19.13
C SER A 105 0.34 -10.59 19.54
N LEU A 106 -0.97 -10.83 19.69
CA LEU A 106 -1.92 -9.80 20.14
C LEU A 106 -1.78 -9.44 21.63
N SER A 107 -0.93 -10.16 22.36
CA SER A 107 -0.64 -9.93 23.80
C SER A 107 0.83 -9.56 24.04
N MET A 108 1.59 -9.28 22.98
CA MET A 108 2.98 -8.81 23.06
C MET A 108 3.05 -7.30 23.20
N THR A 109 4.17 -6.80 23.71
CA THR A 109 4.56 -5.39 23.66
C THR A 109 5.30 -5.06 22.36
N PRO A 110 5.49 -3.77 22.02
CA PRO A 110 6.28 -3.38 20.84
C PRO A 110 7.69 -3.98 20.84
N ALA A 111 8.42 -3.92 21.96
CA ALA A 111 9.76 -4.51 22.02
C ALA A 111 9.72 -6.04 21.91
N LYS A 112 8.71 -6.70 22.50
CA LYS A 112 8.59 -8.17 22.43
C LYS A 112 8.39 -8.65 21.00
N ILE A 113 7.50 -8.03 20.23
CA ILE A 113 7.21 -8.46 18.87
C ILE A 113 8.41 -8.24 17.94
N VAL A 114 9.18 -7.15 18.17
CA VAL A 114 10.45 -6.89 17.47
C VAL A 114 11.52 -7.92 17.85
N GLU A 115 11.64 -8.29 19.12
CA GLU A 115 12.58 -9.32 19.57
C GLU A 115 12.30 -10.69 18.90
N VAL A 116 11.03 -11.06 18.74
CA VAL A 116 10.60 -12.29 18.04
C VAL A 116 11.11 -12.31 16.60
N VAL A 117 10.75 -11.31 15.79
CA VAL A 117 11.19 -11.27 14.38
C VAL A 117 12.69 -11.01 14.25
N GLY A 118 13.31 -10.42 15.27
CA GLY A 118 14.75 -10.22 15.41
C GLY A 118 15.57 -11.52 15.33
N HIS A 119 14.97 -12.67 15.68
CA HIS A 119 15.59 -13.99 15.57
C HIS A 119 15.54 -14.62 14.18
N MET A 120 14.77 -14.05 13.25
CA MET A 120 14.44 -14.70 11.97
C MET A 120 15.32 -14.20 10.82
N SER A 121 15.74 -15.09 9.94
CA SER A 121 16.24 -14.76 8.61
C SER A 121 15.10 -14.33 7.68
N VAL A 122 15.43 -13.77 6.52
CA VAL A 122 14.41 -13.39 5.53
C VAL A 122 13.63 -14.58 4.99
N LEU A 123 14.24 -15.77 4.88
CA LEU A 123 13.55 -16.99 4.47
C LEU A 123 12.47 -17.39 5.47
N GLU A 124 12.82 -17.36 6.76
CA GLU A 124 11.89 -17.66 7.85
C GLU A 124 10.79 -16.60 7.94
N MET A 125 11.12 -15.31 7.71
CA MET A 125 10.12 -14.25 7.68
C MET A 125 9.15 -14.41 6.49
N MET A 126 9.62 -14.76 5.29
CA MET A 126 8.75 -15.04 4.14
C MET A 126 7.79 -16.20 4.43
N MET A 127 8.28 -17.26 5.08
CA MET A 127 7.43 -18.36 5.54
C MET A 127 6.38 -17.89 6.55
N GLY A 128 6.77 -17.01 7.48
CA GLY A 128 5.85 -16.35 8.41
C GLY A 128 4.80 -15.50 7.68
N VAL A 129 5.20 -14.69 6.69
CA VAL A 129 4.31 -13.82 5.90
C VAL A 129 3.26 -14.65 5.18
N ASN A 130 3.66 -15.72 4.49
CA ASN A 130 2.72 -16.59 3.79
C ASN A 130 1.66 -17.20 4.71
N LYS A 131 2.00 -17.48 5.98
CA LYS A 131 1.05 -17.98 6.99
C LYS A 131 0.21 -16.87 7.63
N MET A 132 0.82 -15.72 7.93
CA MET A 132 0.18 -14.67 8.73
C MET A 132 -0.66 -13.70 7.91
N ARG A 133 -0.43 -13.58 6.59
CA ARG A 133 -1.27 -12.80 5.65
C ARG A 133 -2.74 -13.07 5.92
N ALA A 134 -3.55 -12.03 5.99
CA ALA A 134 -4.94 -12.14 6.43
C ALA A 134 -5.83 -12.74 5.34
N ARG A 135 -5.82 -12.17 4.13
CA ARG A 135 -6.53 -12.73 2.97
C ARG A 135 -5.71 -13.84 2.32
N LYS A 136 -6.39 -14.92 1.95
CA LYS A 136 -5.79 -16.08 1.31
C LYS A 136 -5.18 -15.69 -0.03
N THR A 137 -5.96 -15.07 -0.90
CA THR A 137 -5.49 -14.62 -2.20
C THR A 137 -4.68 -13.33 -2.04
N PRO A 138 -3.43 -13.25 -2.52
CA PRO A 138 -2.70 -11.97 -2.56
C PRO A 138 -3.33 -11.02 -3.60
N SER A 139 -3.06 -9.73 -3.51
CA SER A 139 -3.42 -8.74 -4.54
C SER A 139 -2.27 -7.73 -4.72
N ASN A 140 -2.54 -6.67 -5.46
CA ASN A 140 -1.63 -5.62 -5.82
C ASN A 140 -2.37 -4.27 -5.95
N GLN A 141 -1.69 -3.20 -5.57
CA GLN A 141 -2.13 -1.81 -5.70
C GLN A 141 -1.16 -1.04 -6.59
N CYS A 142 -1.68 -0.05 -7.33
CA CYS A 142 -0.86 0.81 -8.16
C CYS A 142 -1.02 2.31 -7.89
N HIS A 143 0.03 3.07 -8.20
CA HIS A 143 -0.03 4.51 -8.39
C HIS A 143 -0.46 4.84 -9.82
N VAL A 144 -1.39 5.79 -9.96
CA VAL A 144 -1.85 6.36 -11.23
C VAL A 144 -1.71 7.88 -11.12
N THR A 145 -0.59 8.42 -11.59
CA THR A 145 -0.28 9.85 -11.50
C THR A 145 0.44 10.32 -12.75
N ASN A 146 0.54 11.63 -12.93
CA ASN A 146 1.45 12.21 -13.90
C ASN A 146 1.89 13.60 -13.44
N VAL A 147 3.04 14.07 -13.93
CA VAL A 147 3.62 15.36 -13.46
C VAL A 147 2.78 16.59 -13.81
N LYS A 148 1.76 16.43 -14.66
CA LYS A 148 0.88 17.51 -15.10
C LYS A 148 -0.48 17.50 -14.39
N ASP A 149 -0.74 16.55 -13.49
CA ASP A 149 -2.07 16.29 -12.93
C ASP A 149 -3.15 16.18 -14.03
N ASN A 150 -2.76 15.63 -15.20
CA ASN A 150 -3.62 15.60 -16.38
C ASN A 150 -4.78 14.60 -16.17
N PRO A 151 -6.04 15.07 -16.13
CA PRO A 151 -7.18 14.22 -15.82
C PRO A 151 -7.50 13.19 -16.91
N VAL A 152 -7.11 13.44 -18.16
CA VAL A 152 -7.35 12.54 -19.29
C VAL A 152 -6.39 11.35 -19.22
N GLN A 153 -5.12 11.65 -18.93
CA GLN A 153 -4.10 10.62 -18.73
C GLN A 153 -4.42 9.76 -17.51
N ILE A 154 -4.77 10.35 -16.36
CA ILE A 154 -5.13 9.58 -15.15
C ILE A 154 -6.27 8.60 -15.46
N ALA A 155 -7.30 9.02 -16.19
CA ALA A 155 -8.41 8.14 -16.54
C ALA A 155 -7.96 6.98 -17.45
N ALA A 156 -7.11 7.26 -18.45
CA ALA A 156 -6.58 6.24 -19.34
C ALA A 156 -5.66 5.24 -18.61
N ASP A 157 -4.70 5.73 -17.82
CA ASP A 157 -3.76 4.92 -17.05
C ASP A 157 -4.48 4.06 -16.00
N ALA A 158 -5.50 4.60 -15.33
CA ALA A 158 -6.33 3.84 -14.40
C ALA A 158 -7.09 2.70 -15.10
N ALA A 159 -7.58 2.93 -16.31
CA ALA A 159 -8.31 1.90 -17.05
C ALA A 159 -7.38 0.78 -17.52
N GLU A 160 -6.17 1.10 -17.96
CA GLU A 160 -5.14 0.10 -18.27
C GLU A 160 -4.71 -0.68 -17.02
N ALA A 161 -4.43 0.02 -15.92
CA ALA A 161 -4.05 -0.60 -14.66
C ALA A 161 -5.10 -1.62 -14.19
N ALA A 162 -6.38 -1.33 -14.38
CA ALA A 162 -7.47 -2.22 -13.97
C ALA A 162 -7.49 -3.51 -14.80
N LEU A 163 -7.19 -3.44 -16.10
CA LEU A 163 -7.03 -4.63 -16.95
C LEU A 163 -5.81 -5.47 -16.53
N ARG A 164 -4.72 -4.79 -16.17
CA ARG A 164 -3.49 -5.43 -15.71
C ARG A 164 -3.66 -6.16 -14.37
N GLY A 165 -4.74 -5.93 -13.63
CA GLY A 165 -5.15 -6.77 -12.50
C GLY A 165 -4.99 -6.13 -11.12
N PHE A 166 -4.60 -4.86 -11.02
CA PHE A 166 -4.63 -4.15 -9.74
C PHE A 166 -6.05 -4.15 -9.17
N ASP A 167 -6.20 -4.29 -7.85
CA ASP A 167 -7.51 -4.21 -7.18
C ASP A 167 -7.72 -2.88 -6.45
N GLU A 168 -6.61 -2.18 -6.18
CA GLU A 168 -6.59 -0.84 -5.61
C GLU A 168 -5.72 0.10 -6.45
N MET A 169 -6.13 1.36 -6.54
CA MET A 169 -5.40 2.39 -7.25
C MET A 169 -5.34 3.67 -6.44
N GLU A 170 -4.22 4.34 -6.52
CA GLU A 170 -3.93 5.54 -5.77
C GLU A 170 -3.43 6.63 -6.70
N THR A 171 -3.92 7.84 -6.49
CA THR A 171 -3.36 9.03 -7.12
C THR A 171 -2.94 10.02 -6.04
N THR A 172 -2.04 10.93 -6.39
CA THR A 172 -1.73 12.13 -5.62
C THR A 172 -1.54 13.27 -6.62
N VAL A 173 -1.07 14.41 -6.15
CA VAL A 173 -1.04 15.64 -6.93
C VAL A 173 0.33 16.30 -6.93
N ALA A 174 0.72 16.86 -8.07
CA ALA A 174 1.80 17.84 -8.14
C ALA A 174 1.36 19.19 -7.55
N VAL A 175 0.10 19.56 -7.78
CA VAL A 175 -0.51 20.79 -7.28
C VAL A 175 -1.74 20.43 -6.46
N ALA A 176 -1.72 20.71 -5.15
CA ALA A 176 -2.79 20.41 -4.19
C ALA A 176 -4.23 20.68 -4.69
N ARG A 177 -4.42 21.76 -5.45
CA ARG A 177 -5.75 22.17 -5.97
C ARG A 177 -6.30 21.28 -7.09
N TYR A 178 -5.50 20.38 -7.66
CA TYR A 178 -5.96 19.38 -8.63
C TYR A 178 -6.60 18.15 -7.99
N ALA A 179 -6.48 17.96 -6.67
CA ALA A 179 -6.92 16.73 -6.01
C ALA A 179 -8.35 16.29 -6.36
N PRO A 180 -9.34 17.19 -6.47
CA PRO A 180 -10.68 16.81 -6.90
C PRO A 180 -10.74 16.23 -8.32
N PHE A 181 -9.93 16.73 -9.26
CA PHE A 181 -9.86 16.22 -10.63
C PHE A 181 -9.08 14.91 -10.70
N ASN A 182 -7.96 14.78 -9.99
CA ASN A 182 -7.22 13.52 -9.95
C ASN A 182 -8.08 12.40 -9.36
N ALA A 183 -8.73 12.65 -8.23
CA ALA A 183 -9.67 11.70 -7.62
C ALA A 183 -10.82 11.32 -8.55
N LEU A 184 -11.46 12.32 -9.18
CA LEU A 184 -12.52 12.11 -10.17
C LEU A 184 -12.07 11.24 -11.34
N SER A 185 -10.93 11.58 -11.94
CA SER A 185 -10.39 10.88 -13.12
C SER A 185 -9.99 9.45 -12.80
N LEU A 186 -9.33 9.24 -11.66
CA LEU A 186 -8.96 7.91 -11.19
C LEU A 186 -10.21 7.05 -10.93
N LEU A 187 -11.19 7.61 -10.23
CA LEU A 187 -12.47 6.96 -9.96
C LEU A 187 -13.19 6.57 -11.25
N VAL A 188 -13.25 7.45 -12.25
CA VAL A 188 -13.90 7.16 -13.53
C VAL A 188 -13.12 6.11 -14.32
N GLY A 189 -11.82 6.31 -14.52
CA GLY A 189 -10.97 5.44 -15.33
C GLY A 189 -10.90 4.02 -14.80
N SER A 190 -10.76 3.87 -13.49
CA SER A 190 -10.71 2.56 -12.82
C SER A 190 -11.96 1.71 -13.12
N GLN A 191 -13.16 2.31 -13.05
CA GLN A 191 -14.42 1.59 -13.33
C GLN A 191 -14.64 1.30 -14.82
N VAL A 192 -13.92 1.99 -15.71
CA VAL A 192 -13.93 1.67 -17.15
C VAL A 192 -13.16 0.38 -17.42
N GLY A 193 -11.96 0.25 -16.83
CA GLY A 193 -11.11 -0.91 -17.08
C GLY A 193 -11.60 -2.18 -16.39
N ARG A 194 -11.94 -2.10 -15.09
CA ARG A 194 -12.57 -3.19 -14.35
C ARG A 194 -13.55 -2.61 -13.31
N PRO A 195 -14.86 -2.91 -13.39
CA PRO A 195 -15.77 -2.56 -12.31
C PRO A 195 -15.30 -3.17 -10.98
N GLY A 196 -15.43 -2.42 -9.87
CA GLY A 196 -15.04 -2.88 -8.54
C GLY A 196 -13.60 -2.53 -8.13
N ILE A 197 -12.85 -1.77 -8.92
CA ILE A 197 -11.57 -1.23 -8.45
C ILE A 197 -11.83 -0.21 -7.34
N LEU A 198 -11.07 -0.28 -6.24
CA LEU A 198 -11.09 0.73 -5.19
C LEU A 198 -10.06 1.82 -5.52
N THR A 199 -10.44 3.08 -5.33
CA THR A 199 -9.57 4.22 -5.64
C THR A 199 -9.39 5.16 -4.45
N GLN A 200 -8.21 5.75 -4.31
CA GLN A 200 -7.92 6.78 -3.31
C GLN A 200 -7.18 7.98 -3.91
N CYS A 201 -7.14 9.09 -3.18
CA CYS A 201 -6.40 10.27 -3.55
C CYS A 201 -5.64 10.81 -2.32
N ALA A 202 -4.37 10.46 -2.24
CA ALA A 202 -3.50 10.74 -1.10
C ALA A 202 -3.12 12.23 -1.04
N VAL A 203 -3.68 12.94 -0.07
CA VAL A 203 -3.45 14.38 0.17
C VAL A 203 -3.52 14.67 1.66
N GLU A 204 -3.57 15.95 2.06
CA GLU A 204 -3.81 16.32 3.46
C GLU A 204 -5.12 15.69 3.98
N GLU A 205 -5.07 15.21 5.21
CA GLU A 205 -6.06 14.31 5.83
C GLU A 205 -7.50 14.86 5.82
N ALA A 206 -7.68 16.13 6.15
CA ALA A 206 -9.00 16.75 6.13
C ALA A 206 -9.53 16.93 4.69
N VAL A 207 -8.67 17.31 3.74
CA VAL A 207 -9.02 17.36 2.32
C VAL A 207 -9.39 15.97 1.81
N GLU A 208 -8.61 14.94 2.13
CA GLU A 208 -8.85 13.57 1.69
C GLU A 208 -10.17 13.02 2.25
N LEU A 209 -10.45 13.27 3.53
CA LEU A 209 -11.74 12.91 4.13
C LEU A 209 -12.90 13.62 3.43
N VAL A 210 -12.75 14.89 3.04
CA VAL A 210 -13.79 15.63 2.29
C VAL A 210 -14.01 15.02 0.90
N LEU A 211 -12.95 14.61 0.18
CA LEU A 211 -13.07 13.89 -1.10
C LEU A 211 -13.83 12.56 -0.90
N GLY A 212 -13.47 11.83 0.16
CA GLY A 212 -14.16 10.61 0.59
C GLY A 212 -15.63 10.86 0.88
N MET A 213 -15.97 11.83 1.73
CA MET A 213 -17.35 12.20 2.07
C MET A 213 -18.19 12.59 0.86
N ARG A 214 -17.56 13.17 -0.17
CA ARG A 214 -18.22 13.55 -1.42
C ARG A 214 -18.37 12.40 -2.40
N GLY A 215 -17.82 11.22 -2.15
CA GLY A 215 -17.95 10.11 -3.09
C GLY A 215 -16.96 10.17 -4.26
N LEU A 216 -15.83 10.88 -4.10
CA LEU A 216 -14.80 11.01 -5.14
C LEU A 216 -13.66 9.99 -5.00
N THR A 217 -13.62 9.24 -3.90
CA THR A 217 -12.73 8.09 -3.67
C THR A 217 -13.53 6.91 -3.14
N ALA A 218 -13.02 5.68 -3.24
CA ALA A 218 -13.61 4.48 -2.66
C ALA A 218 -13.04 4.14 -1.27
N TYR A 219 -11.78 4.52 -1.02
CA TYR A 219 -11.08 4.30 0.24
C TYR A 219 -10.02 5.40 0.51
N ALA A 220 -9.30 5.28 1.62
CA ALA A 220 -8.11 6.07 1.97
C ALA A 220 -7.05 5.19 2.65
N GLU A 221 -5.76 5.45 2.43
CA GLU A 221 -4.65 4.68 3.01
C GLU A 221 -3.57 5.55 3.63
N THR A 222 -3.28 6.72 3.06
CA THR A 222 -2.24 7.64 3.54
C THR A 222 -2.58 8.36 4.84
N VAL A 223 -3.48 7.76 5.64
CA VAL A 223 -3.86 8.18 6.98
C VAL A 223 -2.72 7.82 7.95
N SER A 224 -1.75 8.71 8.05
CA SER A 224 -0.40 8.35 8.53
C SER A 224 -0.31 8.19 10.05
N VAL A 225 0.56 7.33 10.57
CA VAL A 225 0.86 7.23 12.01
C VAL A 225 2.36 7.10 12.24
N TYR A 226 2.83 7.58 13.39
CA TYR A 226 4.27 7.73 13.66
C TYR A 226 4.65 7.19 15.04
N GLY A 227 5.91 6.74 15.17
CA GLY A 227 6.41 6.00 16.32
C GLY A 227 6.95 6.85 17.46
N THR A 228 6.99 8.19 17.31
CA THR A 228 7.36 9.14 18.38
C THR A 228 6.40 10.32 18.43
N GLU A 229 6.20 10.88 19.62
CA GLU A 229 5.27 12.00 19.83
C GLU A 229 5.66 13.26 19.04
N PRO A 230 6.93 13.70 18.98
CA PRO A 230 7.31 14.87 18.20
C PRO A 230 7.03 14.70 16.70
N VAL A 231 7.27 13.51 16.14
CA VAL A 231 6.99 13.22 14.73
C VAL A 231 5.50 13.18 14.46
N PHE A 232 4.70 12.68 15.41
CA PHE A 232 3.24 12.72 15.32
C PHE A 232 2.72 14.16 15.26
N ILE A 233 3.27 15.05 16.10
CA ILE A 233 2.94 16.48 16.12
C ILE A 233 3.35 17.17 14.81
N ASP A 234 4.55 16.89 14.29
CA ASP A 234 4.98 17.42 12.98
C ASP A 234 4.15 16.85 11.81
N GLY A 235 3.60 15.65 11.99
CA GLY A 235 2.56 15.05 11.13
C GLY A 235 1.15 15.62 11.34
N ASP A 236 1.00 16.68 12.13
CA ASP A 236 -0.23 17.41 12.47
C ASP A 236 -1.33 16.58 13.14
N ASP A 237 -0.94 15.57 13.92
CA ASP A 237 -1.90 14.67 14.52
C ASP A 237 -1.46 14.10 15.89
N THR A 238 -2.33 13.29 16.48
CA THR A 238 -2.09 12.50 17.70
C THR A 238 -2.71 11.10 17.52
N PRO A 239 -2.38 10.14 18.38
CA PRO A 239 -3.04 8.83 18.35
C PRO A 239 -4.58 8.93 18.42
N TRP A 240 -5.13 9.92 19.14
CA TRP A 240 -6.58 10.11 19.26
C TRP A 240 -7.20 10.78 18.05
N SER A 241 -6.58 11.80 17.45
CA SER A 241 -7.13 12.44 16.26
C SER A 241 -7.13 11.48 15.07
N LYS A 242 -6.07 10.67 14.88
CA LYS A 242 -6.06 9.59 13.88
C LYS A 242 -7.13 8.55 14.15
N THR A 243 -7.28 8.09 15.39
CA THR A 243 -8.32 7.11 15.74
C THR A 243 -9.73 7.64 15.49
N PHE A 244 -9.95 8.93 15.77
CA PHE A 244 -11.19 9.61 15.43
C PHE A 244 -11.38 9.71 13.92
N LEU A 245 -10.33 10.03 13.16
CA LEU A 245 -10.35 10.10 11.70
C LEU A 245 -10.67 8.74 11.06
N ALA A 246 -10.05 7.65 11.52
CA ALA A 246 -10.39 6.29 11.12
C ALA A 246 -11.88 5.99 11.36
N SER A 247 -12.40 6.36 12.53
CA SER A 247 -13.82 6.24 12.85
C SER A 247 -14.69 7.14 11.97
N ALA A 248 -14.20 8.31 11.55
CA ALA A 248 -14.90 9.21 10.63
C ALA A 248 -15.06 8.59 9.25
N TYR A 249 -14.01 7.96 8.69
CA TYR A 249 -14.13 7.17 7.46
C TYR A 249 -15.13 6.02 7.62
N ALA A 250 -14.96 5.19 8.65
CA ALA A 250 -15.85 4.05 8.90
C ALA A 250 -17.32 4.47 9.08
N SER A 251 -17.59 5.59 9.75
CA SER A 251 -18.95 6.12 9.93
C SER A 251 -19.63 6.56 8.63
N ARG A 252 -18.86 6.75 7.56
CA ARG A 252 -19.34 7.05 6.20
C ARG A 252 -19.30 5.82 5.29
N GLY A 253 -19.07 4.65 5.87
CA GLY A 253 -18.90 3.40 5.14
C GLY A 253 -17.71 3.44 4.20
N LEU A 254 -16.65 4.17 4.52
CA LEU A 254 -15.43 4.22 3.71
C LEU A 254 -14.40 3.25 4.26
N LYS A 255 -13.94 2.32 3.42
CA LYS A 255 -12.73 1.55 3.72
C LYS A 255 -11.59 2.53 3.97
N MET A 256 -10.78 2.22 4.96
CA MET A 256 -9.50 2.89 5.12
C MET A 256 -8.48 1.97 5.76
N ARG A 257 -7.22 2.35 5.64
CA ARG A 257 -6.13 1.83 6.44
C ARG A 257 -5.24 2.98 6.86
N TYR A 258 -4.37 2.74 7.84
CA TYR A 258 -3.31 3.69 8.14
C TYR A 258 -2.10 3.47 7.22
N THR A 259 -1.18 4.44 7.23
CA THR A 259 0.17 4.28 6.68
C THR A 259 1.22 4.51 7.76
N SER A 260 2.22 3.65 7.83
CA SER A 260 3.43 3.83 8.63
C SER A 260 4.64 3.32 7.85
N GLY A 261 5.80 3.24 8.48
CA GLY A 261 6.97 2.68 7.83
C GLY A 261 8.27 3.02 8.54
N THR A 262 9.17 2.03 8.60
CA THR A 262 10.52 2.25 9.14
C THR A 262 11.23 3.43 8.48
N GLY A 263 11.75 4.33 9.31
CA GLY A 263 12.61 5.44 8.89
C GLY A 263 11.95 6.82 8.89
N SER A 264 10.62 6.89 9.04
CA SER A 264 9.90 8.18 9.08
C SER A 264 10.40 9.10 10.20
N GLU A 265 10.59 8.56 11.41
CA GLU A 265 11.01 9.33 12.57
C GLU A 265 12.47 9.79 12.48
N VAL A 266 13.31 9.02 11.78
CA VAL A 266 14.70 9.41 11.48
C VAL A 266 14.71 10.53 10.45
N LEU A 267 13.92 10.40 9.38
CA LEU A 267 13.81 11.41 8.33
C LEU A 267 13.25 12.73 8.85
N MET A 268 12.27 12.65 9.75
CA MET A 268 11.63 13.79 10.40
C MET A 268 12.40 14.29 11.64
N GLY A 269 13.51 13.64 12.00
CA GLY A 269 14.50 14.17 12.94
C GLY A 269 14.31 13.83 14.42
N TYR A 270 13.33 13.00 14.79
CA TYR A 270 13.02 12.67 16.18
C TYR A 270 12.81 11.16 16.41
N ALA A 271 13.85 10.35 16.15
CA ALA A 271 13.81 8.91 16.41
C ALA A 271 14.09 8.49 17.87
N GLU A 272 14.33 9.45 18.77
CA GLU A 272 14.54 9.19 20.22
C GLU A 272 15.61 8.13 20.54
N GLY A 273 16.62 8.00 19.67
CA GLY A 273 17.69 7.00 19.75
C GLY A 273 17.23 5.56 19.55
N LYS A 274 16.01 5.32 19.07
CA LYS A 274 15.44 3.98 18.84
C LYS A 274 15.71 3.49 17.43
N SER A 275 15.75 2.18 17.23
CA SER A 275 15.78 1.62 15.89
C SER A 275 14.48 1.89 15.16
N MET A 276 14.59 1.95 13.83
CA MET A 276 13.43 2.17 12.97
C MET A 276 12.36 1.10 13.19
N LEU A 277 12.75 -0.18 13.31
CA LEU A 277 11.79 -1.28 13.49
C LEU A 277 11.07 -1.23 14.84
N TYR A 278 11.73 -0.76 15.91
CA TYR A 278 11.05 -0.55 17.19
C TYR A 278 9.99 0.54 17.09
N LEU A 279 10.32 1.68 16.47
CA LEU A 279 9.37 2.78 16.27
C LEU A 279 8.20 2.34 15.40
N GLU A 280 8.48 1.59 14.32
CA GLU A 280 7.44 1.02 13.47
C GLU A 280 6.55 0.01 14.23
N ALA A 281 7.10 -0.79 15.15
CA ALA A 281 6.25 -1.66 15.99
C ALA A 281 5.30 -0.86 16.88
N ARG A 282 5.67 0.35 17.33
CA ARG A 282 4.75 1.27 18.03
C ARG A 282 3.66 1.76 17.09
N CYS A 283 3.99 2.14 15.86
CA CYS A 283 3.01 2.50 14.82
C CYS A 283 2.00 1.38 14.61
N LEU A 284 2.47 0.16 14.39
CA LEU A 284 1.63 -1.01 14.12
C LEU A 284 0.71 -1.38 15.28
N MET A 285 1.21 -1.28 16.51
CA MET A 285 0.37 -1.50 17.69
C MET A 285 -0.63 -0.37 17.91
N MET A 286 -0.28 0.88 17.60
CA MET A 286 -1.25 1.98 17.56
C MET A 286 -2.34 1.70 16.53
N THR A 287 -1.99 1.29 15.30
CA THR A 287 -2.95 0.90 14.26
C THR A 287 -3.91 -0.16 14.77
N LYS A 288 -3.37 -1.20 15.42
CA LYS A 288 -4.19 -2.26 16.01
C LYS A 288 -5.12 -1.75 17.11
N GLY A 289 -4.60 -0.91 18.01
CA GLY A 289 -5.37 -0.31 19.10
C GLY A 289 -6.45 0.66 18.64
N ALA A 290 -6.24 1.34 17.51
CA ALA A 290 -7.23 2.21 16.89
C ALA A 290 -8.41 1.43 16.27
N GLY A 291 -8.31 0.10 16.15
CA GLY A 291 -9.33 -0.72 15.51
C GLY A 291 -9.34 -0.59 13.98
N VAL A 292 -8.25 -0.09 13.40
CA VAL A 292 -8.09 -0.01 11.95
C VAL A 292 -7.85 -1.41 11.38
N GLN A 293 -8.48 -1.72 10.25
CA GLN A 293 -8.47 -3.06 9.66
C GLN A 293 -7.14 -3.45 9.01
N GLY A 294 -6.33 -2.46 8.61
CA GLY A 294 -5.12 -2.65 7.83
C GLY A 294 -4.07 -1.56 8.01
N ILE A 295 -2.91 -1.78 7.42
CA ILE A 295 -1.79 -0.84 7.38
C ILE A 295 -1.09 -0.93 6.02
N GLN A 296 -0.68 0.21 5.49
CA GLN A 296 0.41 0.30 4.52
C GLN A 296 1.73 0.49 5.28
N ASN A 297 2.66 -0.46 5.14
CA ASN A 297 4.00 -0.34 5.72
C ASN A 297 5.04 -1.11 4.91
N GLY A 298 6.28 -1.19 5.42
CA GLY A 298 7.44 -1.66 4.67
C GLY A 298 8.31 -0.48 4.25
N SER A 299 8.52 0.47 5.16
CA SER A 299 9.17 1.77 4.98
C SER A 299 8.45 2.78 4.09
N VAL A 300 7.77 2.36 3.02
CA VAL A 300 6.96 3.24 2.16
C VAL A 300 7.85 4.38 1.63
N SER A 301 7.43 5.63 1.74
CA SER A 301 8.16 6.82 1.24
C SER A 301 9.51 7.05 1.92
N CYS A 302 9.77 6.35 3.03
CA CYS A 302 11.03 6.47 3.75
C CYS A 302 12.07 5.41 3.34
N VAL A 303 11.80 4.55 2.36
CA VAL A 303 12.63 3.37 1.99
C VAL A 303 14.12 3.65 1.78
N GLY A 304 14.48 4.87 1.38
CA GLY A 304 15.88 5.30 1.30
C GLY A 304 16.62 5.26 2.64
N VAL A 305 15.92 5.42 3.77
CA VAL A 305 16.49 5.47 5.13
C VAL A 305 16.89 4.09 5.64
N PRO A 306 15.99 3.09 5.79
CA PRO A 306 16.42 1.72 6.10
C PRO A 306 17.27 1.15 4.96
N GLY A 307 16.96 1.49 3.70
CA GLY A 307 17.78 1.10 2.55
C GLY A 307 19.24 1.56 2.66
N ALA A 308 19.55 2.62 3.40
CA ALA A 308 20.92 3.10 3.55
C ALA A 308 21.76 2.32 4.59
N VAL A 309 21.12 1.57 5.49
CA VAL A 309 21.79 0.91 6.64
C VAL A 309 21.80 -0.62 6.53
N PRO A 310 22.72 -1.31 7.23
CA PRO A 310 22.75 -2.77 7.29
C PRO A 310 21.42 -3.38 7.74
N GLY A 311 21.00 -4.47 7.07
CA GLY A 311 19.78 -5.19 7.44
C GLY A 311 18.46 -4.44 7.15
N GLY A 312 18.48 -3.26 6.55
CA GLY A 312 17.26 -2.47 6.29
C GLY A 312 16.20 -3.18 5.47
N VAL A 313 16.58 -3.81 4.36
CA VAL A 313 15.63 -4.61 3.53
C VAL A 313 15.02 -5.77 4.31
N ARG A 314 15.78 -6.36 5.25
CA ARG A 314 15.25 -7.38 6.17
C ARG A 314 14.28 -6.76 7.19
N ALA A 315 14.57 -5.58 7.72
CA ALA A 315 13.66 -4.87 8.63
C ALA A 315 12.34 -4.50 7.96
N ILE A 316 12.38 -4.12 6.68
CA ILE A 316 11.19 -3.89 5.84
C ILE A 316 10.30 -5.13 5.74
N LEU A 317 10.89 -6.32 5.55
CA LEU A 317 10.11 -7.56 5.61
C LEU A 317 9.59 -7.85 7.02
N ALA A 318 10.41 -7.55 8.05
CA ALA A 318 10.05 -7.79 9.44
C ALA A 318 8.84 -6.96 9.89
N GLU A 319 8.75 -5.67 9.53
CA GLU A 319 7.59 -4.83 9.86
C GLU A 319 6.32 -5.29 9.15
N ASN A 320 6.41 -5.77 7.90
CA ASN A 320 5.25 -6.37 7.21
C ASN A 320 4.77 -7.62 7.95
N LEU A 321 5.70 -8.46 8.42
CA LEU A 321 5.37 -9.63 9.23
C LEU A 321 4.75 -9.22 10.57
N ILE A 322 5.25 -8.19 11.24
CA ILE A 322 4.67 -7.67 12.49
C ILE A 322 3.23 -7.22 12.27
N ALA A 323 2.95 -6.50 11.18
CA ALA A 323 1.59 -6.07 10.84
C ALA A 323 0.63 -7.27 10.75
N MET A 324 1.03 -8.31 10.02
CA MET A 324 0.23 -9.53 9.87
C MET A 324 0.13 -10.35 11.18
N MET A 325 1.18 -10.34 12.00
CA MET A 325 1.14 -10.90 13.35
C MET A 325 0.17 -10.14 14.26
N LEU A 326 -0.11 -8.88 13.99
CA LEU A 326 -1.16 -8.11 14.67
C LEU A 326 -2.53 -8.27 14.01
N ASP A 327 -2.70 -9.23 13.10
CA ASP A 327 -3.96 -9.52 12.42
C ASP A 327 -4.50 -8.28 11.69
N LEU A 328 -3.61 -7.54 11.03
CA LEU A 328 -3.91 -6.43 10.13
C LEU A 328 -3.78 -6.90 8.69
N GLU A 329 -4.61 -6.35 7.80
CA GLU A 329 -4.29 -6.29 6.37
C GLU A 329 -2.96 -5.55 6.19
N CYS A 330 -2.08 -6.07 5.33
CA CYS A 330 -0.78 -5.46 5.06
C CYS A 330 -0.65 -5.13 3.57
N ALA A 331 -0.71 -3.83 3.25
CA ALA A 331 -0.28 -3.28 1.97
C ALA A 331 1.22 -2.99 2.04
N SER A 332 2.04 -3.82 1.40
CA SER A 332 3.43 -4.04 1.84
C SER A 332 4.49 -3.19 1.12
N SER A 333 4.19 -1.92 0.85
CA SER A 333 5.10 -0.98 0.20
C SER A 333 5.49 -1.46 -1.21
N ASN A 334 6.77 -1.68 -1.51
CA ASN A 334 7.25 -1.88 -2.89
C ASN A 334 6.80 -0.78 -3.86
N ASP A 335 6.54 0.40 -3.30
CA ASP A 335 5.81 1.53 -3.88
C ASP A 335 6.72 2.74 -4.11
N GLN A 336 7.99 2.64 -3.72
CA GLN A 336 8.92 3.77 -3.63
C GLN A 336 10.33 3.41 -4.08
N THR A 337 10.99 4.35 -4.79
CA THR A 337 12.37 4.18 -5.24
C THR A 337 13.37 4.31 -4.09
N PHE A 338 14.41 3.46 -4.09
CA PHE A 338 15.52 3.53 -3.11
C PHE A 338 16.89 3.22 -3.69
N THR A 339 16.94 2.78 -4.95
CA THR A 339 18.16 2.28 -5.59
C THR A 339 18.12 2.53 -7.08
N HIS A 340 19.30 2.74 -7.66
CA HIS A 340 19.51 2.85 -9.10
C HIS A 340 19.75 1.48 -9.77
N SER A 341 19.71 0.38 -9.01
CA SER A 341 20.06 -0.96 -9.47
C SER A 341 18.85 -1.88 -9.51
N ASP A 342 18.53 -2.40 -10.71
CA ASP A 342 17.47 -3.40 -10.91
C ASP A 342 17.64 -4.61 -10.00
N LEU A 343 18.85 -5.15 -9.89
CA LEU A 343 19.15 -6.28 -9.01
C LEU A 343 18.76 -6.03 -7.54
N ARG A 344 18.88 -4.78 -7.07
CA ARG A 344 18.67 -4.42 -5.67
C ARG A 344 17.19 -4.17 -5.40
N ARG A 345 16.49 -3.48 -6.31
CA ARG A 345 15.04 -3.27 -6.20
C ARG A 345 14.25 -4.57 -6.35
N THR A 346 14.68 -5.49 -7.24
CA THR A 346 14.09 -6.83 -7.35
C THR A 346 14.30 -7.64 -6.07
N ALA A 347 15.53 -7.65 -5.52
CA ALA A 347 15.81 -8.39 -4.28
C ALA A 347 14.97 -7.90 -3.10
N ARG A 348 14.69 -6.59 -3.01
CA ARG A 348 13.78 -6.01 -2.02
C ARG A 348 12.36 -6.54 -2.21
N SER A 349 11.83 -6.54 -3.43
CA SER A 349 10.44 -6.91 -3.70
C SER A 349 10.12 -8.38 -3.61
N LEU A 350 11.08 -9.25 -3.94
CA LEU A 350 10.91 -10.69 -3.79
C LEU A 350 10.61 -11.10 -2.34
N MET A 351 10.95 -10.26 -1.35
CA MET A 351 10.62 -10.48 0.06
C MET A 351 9.11 -10.52 0.32
N GLN A 352 8.31 -9.73 -0.42
CA GLN A 352 6.85 -9.71 -0.31
C GLN A 352 6.18 -10.48 -1.46
N MET A 353 6.75 -10.43 -2.66
CA MET A 353 6.18 -11.06 -3.86
C MET A 353 6.16 -12.59 -3.79
N ILE A 354 7.24 -13.22 -3.28
CA ILE A 354 7.31 -14.68 -3.16
C ILE A 354 6.27 -15.23 -2.19
N PRO A 355 6.19 -14.74 -0.92
CA PRO A 355 5.20 -15.27 0.01
C PRO A 355 3.78 -14.75 -0.25
N GLY A 356 3.64 -13.60 -0.92
CA GLY A 356 2.39 -12.88 -1.11
C GLY A 356 1.96 -12.12 0.15
N THR A 357 1.45 -10.91 -0.01
CA THR A 357 0.84 -10.09 1.06
C THR A 357 -0.58 -9.70 0.63
N ASP A 358 -1.34 -9.00 1.48
CA ASP A 358 -2.69 -8.59 1.09
C ASP A 358 -2.64 -7.66 -0.14
N PHE A 359 -1.63 -6.77 -0.21
CA PHE A 359 -1.18 -6.09 -1.42
C PHE A 359 0.34 -6.13 -1.54
N ILE A 360 0.86 -6.87 -2.52
CA ILE A 360 2.31 -7.12 -2.71
C ILE A 360 3.07 -5.81 -2.91
N CYS A 361 2.56 -4.99 -3.82
CA CYS A 361 2.86 -3.57 -3.82
C CYS A 361 1.64 -2.82 -3.30
N SER A 362 1.87 -1.82 -2.46
CA SER A 362 0.88 -0.81 -2.10
C SER A 362 0.97 0.42 -3.02
N GLY A 363 1.64 0.30 -4.18
CA GLY A 363 1.88 1.43 -5.06
C GLY A 363 2.84 1.13 -6.19
N TYR A 364 2.66 0.01 -6.90
CA TYR A 364 3.34 -0.22 -8.18
C TYR A 364 3.04 0.97 -9.11
N SER A 365 4.01 1.63 -9.72
CA SER A 365 3.66 2.75 -10.62
C SER A 365 3.05 2.21 -11.92
N SER A 366 1.75 2.41 -12.16
CA SER A 366 1.14 2.02 -13.44
C SER A 366 1.46 3.00 -14.57
N THR A 367 2.24 4.04 -14.27
CA THR A 367 2.82 5.00 -15.19
C THR A 367 4.33 4.89 -15.13
N PRO A 368 5.08 5.35 -16.13
CA PRO A 368 6.54 5.42 -16.02
C PRO A 368 6.95 6.30 -14.83
N ASN A 369 8.06 5.98 -14.18
CA ASN A 369 8.46 6.64 -12.93
C ASN A 369 8.70 8.14 -13.06
N TYR A 370 8.96 8.66 -14.27
CA TYR A 370 9.04 10.10 -14.48
C TYR A 370 7.70 10.83 -14.26
N ASP A 371 6.58 10.09 -14.29
CA ASP A 371 5.22 10.55 -14.02
C ASP A 371 4.71 10.19 -12.62
N ASN A 372 5.47 9.39 -11.88
CA ASN A 372 5.08 8.98 -10.56
C ASN A 372 5.24 10.15 -9.55
N MET A 373 4.12 10.68 -9.08
CA MET A 373 4.09 11.84 -8.19
C MET A 373 4.40 11.51 -6.73
N PHE A 374 4.61 10.24 -6.42
CA PHE A 374 5.21 9.79 -5.16
C PHE A 374 6.74 9.71 -5.29
N ALA A 375 7.36 10.44 -6.22
CA ALA A 375 8.81 10.43 -6.47
C ALA A 375 9.37 9.08 -6.97
N GLY A 376 8.55 8.32 -7.70
CA GLY A 376 8.95 7.05 -8.28
C GLY A 376 8.65 5.87 -7.37
N SER A 377 8.13 4.79 -7.96
CA SER A 377 7.94 3.49 -7.32
C SER A 377 9.08 2.52 -7.57
N ASN A 378 9.19 1.49 -6.74
CA ASN A 378 10.18 0.43 -6.90
C ASN A 378 10.00 -0.36 -8.22
N TRP A 379 8.77 -0.38 -8.73
CA TRP A 379 8.39 -0.93 -10.03
C TRP A 379 7.53 0.07 -10.78
N ASP A 380 7.68 0.16 -12.09
CA ASP A 380 6.88 1.08 -12.91
C ASP A 380 6.31 0.43 -14.18
N ALA A 381 5.63 1.23 -15.00
CA ALA A 381 4.98 0.73 -16.21
C ALA A 381 5.96 0.06 -17.19
N GLU A 382 7.25 0.40 -17.16
CA GLU A 382 8.26 -0.20 -18.02
C GLU A 382 8.66 -1.62 -17.55
N ASP A 383 8.29 -1.99 -16.33
CA ASP A 383 8.61 -3.30 -15.75
C ASP A 383 7.47 -4.33 -15.84
N PHE A 384 6.32 -4.00 -16.45
CA PHE A 384 5.14 -4.89 -16.44
C PHE A 384 5.45 -6.28 -17.02
N ASP A 385 6.27 -6.33 -18.07
CA ASP A 385 6.65 -7.59 -18.71
C ASP A 385 7.57 -8.41 -17.81
N ASP A 386 8.56 -7.79 -17.16
CA ASP A 386 9.44 -8.44 -16.20
C ASP A 386 8.65 -8.99 -15.00
N TRP A 387 7.68 -8.23 -14.48
CA TRP A 387 6.79 -8.70 -13.42
C TRP A 387 6.02 -9.96 -13.84
N ASN A 388 5.41 -9.95 -15.03
CA ASN A 388 4.69 -11.09 -15.59
C ASN A 388 5.59 -12.30 -15.84
N ILE A 389 6.81 -12.08 -16.32
CA ILE A 389 7.81 -13.15 -16.50
C ILE A 389 8.22 -13.74 -15.15
N ILE A 390 8.42 -12.94 -14.10
CA ILE A 390 8.75 -13.44 -12.77
C ILE A 390 7.61 -14.29 -12.19
N GLN A 391 6.35 -13.85 -12.34
CA GLN A 391 5.17 -14.64 -11.94
C GLN A 391 5.17 -16.02 -12.60
N ARG A 392 5.42 -16.06 -13.90
CA ARG A 392 5.54 -17.28 -14.69
C ARG A 392 6.73 -18.14 -14.25
N ASP A 393 7.92 -17.57 -14.11
CA ASP A 393 9.15 -18.32 -13.85
C ASP A 393 9.14 -18.95 -12.45
N LEU A 394 8.63 -18.24 -11.45
CA LEU A 394 8.57 -18.71 -10.08
C LEU A 394 7.28 -19.47 -9.74
N ARG A 395 6.30 -19.46 -10.65
CA ARG A 395 4.94 -19.96 -10.42
C ARG A 395 4.34 -19.35 -9.15
N ILE A 396 4.38 -18.02 -9.09
CA ILE A 396 3.80 -17.20 -8.02
C ILE A 396 2.72 -16.28 -8.60
N ASP A 397 1.74 -15.93 -7.77
CA ASP A 397 0.73 -14.94 -8.14
C ASP A 397 1.12 -13.58 -7.57
N GLY A 398 1.64 -12.72 -8.44
CA GLY A 398 1.98 -11.33 -8.17
C GLY A 398 0.80 -10.37 -8.35
N GLY A 399 -0.41 -10.89 -8.56
CA GLY A 399 -1.64 -10.11 -8.69
C GLY A 399 -1.81 -9.41 -10.04
N LEU A 400 -0.93 -9.62 -11.02
CA LEU A 400 -1.02 -8.95 -12.33
C LEU A 400 -1.18 -9.94 -13.49
N ASN A 401 -1.59 -9.40 -14.64
CA ASN A 401 -1.92 -10.11 -15.86
C ASN A 401 -1.07 -9.62 -17.04
N PRO A 402 -0.65 -10.52 -17.95
CA PRO A 402 -0.35 -10.09 -19.31
C PRO A 402 -1.62 -9.55 -19.98
N VAL A 403 -1.48 -8.49 -20.79
CA VAL A 403 -2.58 -7.84 -21.50
C VAL A 403 -2.13 -7.55 -22.93
N LYS A 404 -3.09 -7.54 -23.86
CA LYS A 404 -2.82 -7.26 -25.28
C LYS A 404 -2.93 -5.77 -25.56
N GLU A 405 -2.05 -5.26 -26.42
CA GLU A 405 -2.04 -3.84 -26.82
C GLU A 405 -3.41 -3.38 -27.34
N GLU A 406 -4.08 -4.17 -28.18
CA GLU A 406 -5.41 -3.81 -28.71
C GLU A 406 -6.46 -3.61 -27.60
N GLU A 407 -6.45 -4.46 -26.58
CA GLU A 407 -7.38 -4.36 -25.44
C GLU A 407 -7.07 -3.13 -24.57
N VAL A 408 -5.79 -2.86 -24.36
CA VAL A 408 -5.30 -1.68 -23.64
C VAL A 408 -5.71 -0.40 -24.37
N VAL A 409 -5.41 -0.28 -25.67
CA VAL A 409 -5.76 0.87 -26.51
C VAL A 409 -7.27 1.13 -26.47
N ASN A 410 -8.09 0.11 -26.66
CA ASN A 410 -9.55 0.25 -26.63
C ASN A 410 -10.06 0.73 -25.27
N THR A 411 -9.48 0.23 -24.18
CA THR A 411 -9.90 0.54 -22.81
C THR A 411 -9.45 1.93 -22.37
N ARG A 412 -8.20 2.31 -22.69
CA ARG A 412 -7.69 3.68 -22.50
C ARG A 412 -8.53 4.69 -23.28
N ASN A 413 -8.85 4.41 -24.55
CA ASN A 413 -9.69 5.27 -25.37
C ASN A 413 -11.09 5.45 -24.78
N LYS A 414 -11.71 4.35 -24.33
CA LYS A 414 -13.02 4.41 -23.68
C LYS A 414 -12.96 5.29 -22.42
N ALA A 415 -11.94 5.12 -21.57
CA ALA A 415 -11.80 5.90 -20.36
C ALA A 415 -11.60 7.39 -20.64
N ALA A 416 -10.75 7.72 -21.62
CA ALA A 416 -10.53 9.08 -22.08
C ALA A 416 -11.83 9.74 -22.62
N LYS A 417 -12.65 8.99 -23.37
CA LYS A 417 -13.97 9.46 -23.83
C LYS A 417 -14.98 9.63 -22.70
N VAL A 418 -14.97 8.73 -21.71
CA VAL A 418 -15.87 8.84 -20.55
C VAL A 418 -15.53 10.09 -19.74
N ILE A 419 -14.25 10.31 -19.42
CA ILE A 419 -13.84 11.49 -18.65
C ILE A 419 -14.08 12.79 -19.43
N GLN A 420 -13.88 12.79 -20.76
CA GLN A 420 -14.28 13.89 -21.63
C GLN A 420 -15.78 14.20 -21.50
N GLY A 421 -16.62 13.18 -21.57
CA GLY A 421 -18.07 13.32 -21.40
C GLY A 421 -18.47 13.84 -20.02
N VAL A 422 -17.79 13.37 -18.95
CA VAL A 422 -18.00 13.84 -17.58
C VAL A 422 -17.64 15.31 -17.43
N PHE A 423 -16.48 15.73 -17.92
CA PHE A 423 -16.05 17.13 -17.86
C PHE A 423 -17.04 18.04 -18.58
N LYS A 424 -17.49 17.63 -19.77
CA LYS A 424 -18.54 18.36 -20.51
C LYS A 424 -19.86 18.44 -19.74
N ALA A 425 -20.33 17.34 -19.17
CA ALA A 425 -21.61 17.29 -18.45
C ALA A 425 -21.59 18.09 -17.12
N LEU A 426 -20.43 18.18 -16.47
CA LEU A 426 -20.23 18.96 -15.23
C LEU A 426 -19.85 20.43 -15.50
N GLY A 427 -19.70 20.83 -16.77
CA GLY A 427 -19.28 22.17 -17.15
C GLY A 427 -17.85 22.52 -16.71
N LEU A 428 -16.96 21.53 -16.75
CA LEU A 428 -15.53 21.68 -16.47
C LEU A 428 -14.77 22.08 -17.76
N PRO A 429 -13.49 22.51 -17.67
CA PRO A 429 -12.70 22.88 -18.83
C PRO A 429 -12.66 21.77 -19.88
N GLU A 430 -12.74 22.14 -21.15
CA GLU A 430 -12.88 21.18 -22.23
C GLU A 430 -11.74 20.15 -22.24
N ILE A 431 -12.09 18.90 -22.53
CA ILE A 431 -11.15 17.84 -22.93
C ILE A 431 -11.38 17.63 -24.43
N THR A 432 -10.35 17.88 -25.22
CA THR A 432 -10.43 17.81 -26.68
C THR A 432 -10.27 16.38 -27.19
N ASP A 433 -10.72 16.12 -28.42
CA ASP A 433 -10.49 14.82 -29.08
C ASP A 433 -8.99 14.53 -29.27
N ALA A 434 -8.16 15.57 -29.38
CA ALA A 434 -6.71 15.44 -29.46
C ALA A 434 -6.10 14.93 -28.15
N GLU A 435 -6.62 15.36 -26.99
CA GLU A 435 -6.20 14.83 -25.70
C GLU A 435 -6.70 13.40 -25.49
N VAL A 436 -7.91 13.08 -25.96
CA VAL A 436 -8.45 11.72 -25.93
C VAL A 436 -7.58 10.76 -26.75
N GLU A 437 -7.23 11.15 -27.97
CA GLU A 437 -6.35 10.37 -28.84
C GLU A 437 -4.95 10.24 -28.24
N ALA A 438 -4.39 11.33 -27.70
CA ALA A 438 -3.09 11.30 -27.04
C ALA A 438 -3.09 10.33 -25.85
N ALA A 439 -4.04 10.44 -24.93
CA ALA A 439 -4.13 9.56 -23.76
C ALA A 439 -4.32 8.08 -24.15
N THR A 440 -4.95 7.81 -25.30
CA THR A 440 -5.16 6.46 -25.81
C THR A 440 -3.84 5.73 -26.08
N TYR A 441 -2.84 6.44 -26.61
CA TYR A 441 -1.56 5.85 -27.05
C TYR A 441 -0.34 6.34 -26.27
N ALA A 442 -0.54 7.23 -25.29
CA ALA A 442 0.53 7.77 -24.46
C ALA A 442 1.21 6.69 -23.63
N HIS A 443 2.54 6.77 -23.52
CA HIS A 443 3.30 6.12 -22.45
C HIS A 443 3.21 6.95 -21.16
N GLY A 444 3.26 8.27 -21.30
CA GLY A 444 3.00 9.18 -20.18
C GLY A 444 2.82 10.63 -20.62
N SER A 445 3.02 11.57 -19.70
CA SER A 445 2.69 12.99 -19.85
C SER A 445 3.50 13.72 -20.91
N LYS A 446 4.62 13.12 -21.36
CA LYS A 446 5.41 13.61 -22.50
C LYS A 446 4.64 13.52 -23.82
N ASP A 447 3.69 12.60 -23.90
CA ASP A 447 2.85 12.37 -25.08
C ASP A 447 1.52 13.14 -24.99
N MET A 448 1.24 13.76 -23.83
CA MET A 448 0.01 14.49 -23.56
C MET A 448 0.10 15.97 -23.95
N PRO A 449 -0.91 16.52 -24.66
CA PRO A 449 -1.04 17.96 -24.87
C PRO A 449 -1.06 18.73 -23.54
N GLU A 450 -0.53 19.95 -23.57
CA GLU A 450 -0.62 20.85 -22.42
C GLU A 450 -2.06 21.32 -22.20
N ARG A 451 -2.47 21.37 -20.93
CA ARG A 451 -3.76 21.93 -20.50
C ARG A 451 -3.57 23.30 -19.86
N ASP A 452 -4.63 24.11 -19.83
CA ASP A 452 -4.64 25.35 -19.05
C ASP A 452 -4.79 25.02 -17.57
N VAL A 453 -3.64 24.85 -16.90
CA VAL A 453 -3.54 24.55 -15.47
C VAL A 453 -4.32 25.54 -14.61
N VAL A 454 -4.36 26.83 -14.99
CA VAL A 454 -5.06 27.85 -14.19
C VAL A 454 -6.57 27.68 -14.31
N ALA A 455 -7.08 27.40 -15.50
CA ALA A 455 -8.48 27.10 -15.71
C ALA A 455 -8.91 25.82 -14.96
N ASP A 456 -8.08 24.79 -14.99
CA ASP A 456 -8.35 23.52 -14.32
C ASP A 456 -8.38 23.66 -12.79
N ILE A 457 -7.36 24.23 -12.16
CA ILE A 457 -7.35 24.36 -10.69
C ILE A 457 -8.46 25.28 -10.19
N LYS A 458 -8.87 26.28 -10.99
CA LYS A 458 -10.03 27.11 -10.69
C LYS A 458 -11.31 26.29 -10.75
N ALA A 459 -11.50 25.51 -11.82
CA ALA A 459 -12.68 24.69 -12.00
C ALA A 459 -12.77 23.54 -10.98
N ALA A 460 -11.65 22.97 -10.55
CA ALA A 460 -11.61 21.98 -9.47
C ALA A 460 -12.08 22.59 -8.14
N GLY A 461 -11.64 23.82 -7.82
CA GLY A 461 -12.15 24.59 -6.68
C GLY A 461 -13.66 24.88 -6.79
N GLU A 462 -14.12 25.40 -7.93
CA GLU A 462 -15.53 25.69 -8.18
C GLU A 462 -16.40 24.42 -8.17
N MET A 463 -15.88 23.26 -8.61
CA MET A 463 -16.54 21.96 -8.49
C MET A 463 -16.78 21.59 -7.03
N MET A 464 -15.79 21.85 -6.16
CA MET A 464 -15.92 21.62 -4.73
C MET A 464 -16.87 22.64 -4.08
N GLU A 465 -16.85 23.91 -4.48
CA GLU A 465 -17.82 24.92 -3.97
C GLU A 465 -19.26 24.59 -4.37
N ARG A 466 -19.49 24.07 -5.58
CA ARG A 466 -20.80 23.61 -6.06
C ARG A 466 -21.34 22.39 -5.32
N GLY A 467 -20.56 21.76 -4.45
CA GLY A 467 -21.01 20.59 -3.69
C GLY A 467 -21.13 19.32 -4.54
N ILE A 468 -20.38 19.22 -5.65
CA ILE A 468 -20.42 18.04 -6.53
C ILE A 468 -20.03 16.78 -5.75
N THR A 469 -20.79 15.71 -5.97
CA THR A 469 -20.61 14.40 -5.35
C THR A 469 -20.47 13.28 -6.37
N GLY A 470 -20.11 12.07 -5.92
CA GLY A 470 -20.07 10.87 -6.75
C GLY A 470 -21.41 10.55 -7.43
N ILE A 471 -22.55 10.95 -6.86
CA ILE A 471 -23.86 10.80 -7.51
C ILE A 471 -24.01 11.73 -8.71
N ASP A 472 -23.45 12.94 -8.64
CA ASP A 472 -23.43 13.87 -9.77
C ASP A 472 -22.48 13.36 -10.86
N VAL A 473 -21.37 12.72 -10.47
CA VAL A 473 -20.49 12.01 -11.41
C VAL A 473 -21.22 10.85 -12.10
N VAL A 474 -21.97 10.02 -11.37
CA VAL A 474 -22.81 8.96 -11.98
C VAL A 474 -23.80 9.53 -13.01
N LYS A 475 -24.48 10.64 -12.66
CA LYS A 475 -25.38 11.31 -13.59
C LYS A 475 -24.64 11.86 -14.81
N ALA A 476 -23.46 12.46 -14.62
CA ALA A 476 -22.64 13.00 -15.69
C ALA A 476 -22.19 11.90 -16.67
N ILE A 477 -21.71 10.76 -16.16
CA ILE A 477 -21.35 9.58 -16.97
C ILE A 477 -22.57 9.08 -17.77
N LYS A 478 -23.73 8.98 -17.11
CA LYS A 478 -24.99 8.59 -17.77
C LYS A 478 -25.40 9.58 -18.87
N THR A 479 -25.34 10.89 -18.60
CA THR A 479 -25.63 11.93 -19.59
C THR A 479 -24.66 11.90 -20.77
N ALA A 480 -23.41 11.49 -20.54
CA ALA A 480 -22.41 11.27 -21.60
C ALA A 480 -22.66 9.98 -22.41
N GLY A 481 -23.64 9.14 -22.05
CA GLY A 481 -24.02 7.95 -22.80
C GLY A 481 -23.33 6.65 -22.37
N PHE A 482 -22.65 6.64 -21.21
CA PHE A 482 -21.91 5.47 -20.70
C PHE A 482 -22.65 4.79 -19.54
N ASP A 483 -23.81 4.20 -19.84
CA ASP A 483 -24.70 3.61 -18.83
C ASP A 483 -24.04 2.50 -17.99
N ASP A 484 -23.15 1.72 -18.61
CA ASP A 484 -22.38 0.65 -17.97
C ASP A 484 -21.43 1.20 -16.90
N VAL A 485 -20.67 2.25 -17.21
CA VAL A 485 -19.74 2.88 -16.27
C VAL A 485 -20.51 3.62 -15.16
N ALA A 486 -21.64 4.26 -15.51
CA ALA A 486 -22.49 4.90 -14.51
C ALA A 486 -23.05 3.88 -13.49
N GLN A 487 -23.45 2.70 -13.97
CA GLN A 487 -23.94 1.61 -13.13
C GLN A 487 -22.82 1.01 -12.27
N ALA A 488 -21.62 0.85 -12.83
CA ALA A 488 -20.45 0.38 -12.09
C ALA A 488 -20.11 1.32 -10.93
N LEU A 489 -20.01 2.62 -11.20
CA LEU A 489 -19.71 3.61 -10.17
C LEU A 489 -20.81 3.70 -9.10
N LEU A 490 -22.08 3.56 -9.48
CA LEU A 490 -23.18 3.49 -8.52
C LEU A 490 -23.08 2.25 -7.62
N ASN A 491 -22.70 1.09 -8.18
CA ASN A 491 -22.51 -0.13 -7.41
C ASN A 491 -21.35 0.00 -6.42
N LEU A 492 -20.22 0.60 -6.84
CA LEU A 492 -19.10 0.91 -5.96
C LEU A 492 -19.55 1.78 -4.77
N MET A 493 -20.31 2.85 -5.04
CA MET A 493 -20.82 3.71 -3.97
C MET A 493 -21.78 3.01 -3.00
N LYS A 494 -22.54 2.01 -3.46
CA LYS A 494 -23.46 1.24 -2.60
C LYS A 494 -22.75 0.42 -1.53
N LEU A 495 -21.45 0.13 -1.67
CA LEU A 495 -20.66 -0.58 -0.66
C LEU A 495 -20.56 0.20 0.64
N ARG A 496 -20.66 1.53 0.58
CA ARG A 496 -20.72 2.40 1.75
C ARG A 496 -21.97 2.19 2.60
N VAL A 497 -23.01 1.60 2.01
CA VAL A 497 -24.25 1.26 2.70
C VAL A 497 -24.16 -0.11 3.36
N SER A 498 -23.54 -1.10 2.71
CA SER A 498 -23.43 -2.45 3.28
C SER A 498 -22.33 -2.55 4.34
N GLY A 499 -21.22 -1.81 4.15
CA GLY A 499 -20.07 -1.85 5.06
C GLY A 499 -19.19 -3.09 4.90
N ASP A 500 -19.50 -4.00 3.96
CA ASP A 500 -18.76 -5.26 3.81
C ASP A 500 -17.28 -5.03 3.48
N HIS A 501 -16.98 -4.03 2.64
CA HIS A 501 -15.60 -3.66 2.28
C HIS A 501 -14.82 -2.95 3.40
N LEU A 502 -15.41 -2.72 4.58
CA LEU A 502 -14.69 -2.20 5.75
C LEU A 502 -13.85 -3.27 6.47
N HIS A 503 -14.08 -4.54 6.16
CA HIS A 503 -13.38 -5.64 6.80
C HIS A 503 -11.94 -5.79 6.29
N THR A 504 -11.14 -6.44 7.13
CA THR A 504 -9.72 -6.74 6.88
C THR A 504 -9.49 -7.30 5.48
N SER A 505 -8.61 -6.66 4.72
CA SER A 505 -8.16 -7.12 3.39
C SER A 505 -9.22 -7.12 2.30
N ALA A 506 -10.31 -6.36 2.48
CA ALA A 506 -11.41 -6.34 1.53
C ALA A 506 -11.05 -5.65 0.21
N ILE A 507 -11.25 -6.38 -0.88
CA ILE A 507 -11.26 -5.94 -2.29
C ILE A 507 -12.57 -6.38 -2.94
N LEU A 508 -12.74 -6.10 -4.24
CA LEU A 508 -13.94 -6.49 -5.00
C LEU A 508 -13.57 -7.20 -6.30
N ASP A 509 -14.32 -8.24 -6.64
CA ASP A 509 -14.30 -8.77 -8.01
C ASP A 509 -15.07 -7.85 -8.98
N LYS A 510 -15.12 -8.24 -10.26
CA LYS A 510 -15.79 -7.49 -11.33
C LYS A 510 -17.31 -7.35 -11.16
N ASP A 511 -17.90 -8.19 -10.32
CA ASP A 511 -19.34 -8.24 -10.06
C ASP A 511 -19.69 -7.58 -8.71
N PHE A 512 -18.72 -6.88 -8.10
CA PHE A 512 -18.82 -6.20 -6.80
C PHE A 512 -19.01 -7.15 -5.61
N ASN A 513 -18.64 -8.43 -5.74
CA ASN A 513 -18.57 -9.31 -4.59
C ASN A 513 -17.33 -8.95 -3.76
N VAL A 514 -17.52 -8.77 -2.46
CA VAL A 514 -16.42 -8.49 -1.53
C VAL A 514 -15.59 -9.76 -1.31
N ILE A 515 -14.28 -9.65 -1.46
CA ILE A 515 -13.30 -10.69 -1.13
C ILE A 515 -12.39 -10.12 -0.05
N SER A 516 -12.42 -10.68 1.15
CA SER A 516 -11.74 -10.16 2.35
C SER A 516 -11.16 -11.31 3.17
N ALA A 517 -10.39 -10.99 4.21
CA ALA A 517 -9.91 -12.01 5.16
C ALA A 517 -11.03 -12.73 5.92
N VAL A 518 -12.27 -12.24 5.87
CA VAL A 518 -13.43 -12.88 6.52
C VAL A 518 -13.95 -14.07 5.71
N ASN A 519 -14.08 -13.92 4.39
CA ASN A 519 -14.65 -14.94 3.50
C ASN A 519 -13.62 -15.61 2.57
N ASP A 520 -12.44 -15.03 2.42
CA ASP A 520 -11.26 -15.60 1.77
C ASP A 520 -10.10 -15.65 2.78
N ARG A 521 -10.34 -16.35 3.89
CA ARG A 521 -9.41 -16.43 5.02
C ARG A 521 -8.21 -17.30 4.70
N ASN A 522 -7.00 -16.81 5.00
CA ASN A 522 -5.80 -17.61 4.84
C ASN A 522 -5.77 -18.79 5.84
N ASP A 523 -5.52 -19.97 5.31
CA ASP A 523 -5.59 -21.27 6.01
C ASP A 523 -4.30 -22.09 5.84
N TYR A 524 -3.17 -21.42 5.62
CA TYR A 524 -1.88 -22.08 5.40
C TYR A 524 -1.39 -22.88 6.63
N MET A 525 -1.13 -24.17 6.39
CA MET A 525 -0.60 -25.19 7.31
C MET A 525 0.50 -26.03 6.63
N GLY A 526 1.24 -25.44 5.69
CA GLY A 526 2.30 -26.12 4.92
C GLY A 526 1.90 -26.52 3.49
N PRO A 527 2.76 -27.30 2.79
CA PRO A 527 2.53 -27.70 1.41
C PRO A 527 1.15 -28.35 1.18
N GLY A 528 0.46 -27.93 0.10
CA GLY A 528 -0.87 -28.41 -0.26
C GLY A 528 -2.03 -27.72 0.47
N THR A 529 -1.75 -26.69 1.29
CA THR A 529 -2.74 -25.87 2.00
C THR A 529 -2.51 -24.38 1.70
N GLY A 530 -3.36 -23.49 2.22
CA GLY A 530 -3.26 -22.07 1.91
C GLY A 530 -3.65 -21.74 0.47
N TYR A 531 -3.24 -20.57 -0.01
CA TYR A 531 -3.42 -20.19 -1.40
C TYR A 531 -2.59 -21.07 -2.32
N GLN A 532 -3.23 -21.60 -3.35
CA GLN A 532 -2.60 -22.36 -4.42
C GLN A 532 -3.13 -21.79 -5.73
N ILE A 533 -2.22 -21.48 -6.66
CA ILE A 533 -2.60 -20.95 -7.97
C ILE A 533 -3.51 -21.98 -8.66
N SER A 534 -4.74 -21.56 -8.97
CA SER A 534 -5.69 -22.41 -9.69
C SER A 534 -5.18 -22.72 -11.10
N ALA A 535 -5.68 -23.78 -11.73
CA ALA A 535 -5.27 -24.11 -13.11
C ALA A 535 -5.62 -22.98 -14.09
N GLU A 536 -6.77 -22.32 -13.90
CA GLU A 536 -7.21 -21.17 -14.70
C GLU A 536 -6.29 -19.96 -14.50
N ARG A 537 -6.02 -19.59 -13.24
CA ARG A 537 -5.11 -18.49 -12.91
C ARG A 537 -3.71 -18.75 -13.45
N TRP A 538 -3.23 -19.99 -13.33
CA TRP A 538 -1.93 -20.38 -13.88
C TRP A 538 -1.89 -20.28 -15.40
N SER A 539 -2.95 -20.71 -16.09
CA SER A 539 -3.04 -20.57 -17.55
C SER A 539 -2.93 -19.11 -17.95
N GLN A 540 -3.63 -18.21 -17.27
CA GLN A 540 -3.57 -16.76 -17.50
C GLN A 540 -2.17 -16.20 -17.27
N LEU A 541 -1.51 -16.55 -16.16
CA LEU A 541 -0.17 -16.06 -15.83
C LEU A 541 0.91 -16.57 -16.79
N SER A 542 0.73 -17.79 -17.33
CA SER A 542 1.71 -18.41 -18.21
C SER A 542 1.56 -18.03 -19.69
N ASP A 543 0.42 -17.47 -20.08
CA ASP A 543 0.08 -17.05 -21.44
C ASP A 543 0.61 -15.63 -21.73
N ILE A 544 1.93 -15.52 -21.89
CA ILE A 544 2.62 -14.27 -22.21
C ILE A 544 2.79 -14.09 -23.73
N ASP A 545 2.58 -12.88 -24.23
CA ASP A 545 2.52 -12.58 -25.67
C ASP A 545 3.82 -12.92 -26.44
N ASN A 546 4.97 -12.87 -25.77
CA ASN A 546 6.28 -13.15 -26.39
C ASN A 546 6.65 -14.66 -26.36
N ALA A 547 5.81 -15.54 -25.83
CA ALA A 547 6.04 -16.98 -25.86
C ALA A 547 5.69 -17.56 -27.24
N MET A 548 6.70 -17.97 -27.99
CA MET A 548 6.49 -18.66 -29.27
C MET A 548 6.12 -20.13 -29.07
N ASP A 549 5.20 -20.64 -29.88
CA ASP A 549 4.98 -22.08 -30.02
C ASP A 549 6.24 -22.72 -30.62
N ALA A 550 6.88 -23.61 -29.86
CA ALA A 550 8.11 -24.28 -30.28
C ALA A 550 7.96 -25.08 -31.59
N SER A 551 6.75 -25.52 -31.94
CA SER A 551 6.47 -26.21 -33.21
C SER A 551 6.50 -25.28 -34.44
N SER A 552 6.44 -23.97 -34.21
CA SER A 552 6.49 -22.92 -35.25
C SER A 552 7.90 -22.35 -35.48
N ILE A 553 8.88 -22.75 -34.67
CA ILE A 553 10.27 -22.29 -34.77
C ILE A 553 10.99 -23.13 -35.84
N ASN A 554 11.32 -22.49 -36.97
CA ASN A 554 12.08 -23.11 -38.08
C ASN A 554 13.58 -23.10 -37.86
#